data_AF-A0A534SDR1-F1
#
_entry.id   AF-A0A534SDR1-F1
#
_cell.length_a   1.000
_cell.length_b   1.000
_cell.length_c   1.000
_cell.angle_alpha   90.00
_cell.angle_beta   90.00
_cell.angle_gamma   90.00
#
_symmetry.space_group_name_H-M   'P 1'
#
loop_
_entity.id
_entity.type
_entity.pdbx_description
1 polymer ?
#
loop_
_entity_poly.entity_id
_entity_poly.type
_entity_poly.pdbx_seq_one_letter_code
_entity_poly.pdbx_strand_id
1 'polypeptide(L)' 'MPEQDEVFMQRALDLAAKALGRTSPNPAVGAVIVRGGRVIGEGFHRRAGLPHAEVEALQR' A
#
# COMPACT_ATOMS: atom_id res chain seq x y z
N MET A 1 -15.17 -12.05 -0.83
CA MET A 1 -15.43 -12.84 0.40
C MET A 1 -14.80 -12.02 1.51
N PRO A 2 -15.58 -11.54 2.48
CA PRO A 2 -15.11 -10.56 3.49
C PRO A 2 -13.79 -10.95 4.17
N GLU A 3 -13.59 -12.25 4.40
CA GLU A 3 -12.36 -12.81 4.99
C GLU A 3 -11.09 -12.57 4.15
N GLN A 4 -11.21 -12.45 2.82
CA GLN A 4 -10.06 -12.13 1.96
C GLN A 4 -9.73 -10.64 1.98
N ASP A 5 -10.72 -9.77 2.20
CA ASP A 5 -10.51 -8.31 2.20
C ASP A 5 -9.64 -7.90 3.39
N GLU A 6 -9.84 -8.52 4.56
CA GLU A 6 -9.00 -8.32 5.75
C GLU A 6 -7.54 -8.73 5.51
N VAL A 7 -7.30 -9.86 4.82
CA VAL A 7 -5.94 -10.32 4.47
C VAL A 7 -5.24 -9.32 3.57
N PHE A 8 -5.93 -8.81 2.54
CA PHE A 8 -5.35 -7.81 1.64
C PHE A 8 -5.17 -6.46 2.32
N MET A 9 -6.07 -6.07 3.22
CA MET A 9 -5.93 -4.84 4.00
C MET A 9 -4.77 -4.93 4.98
N GLN A 10 -4.59 -6.08 5.66
CA GLN A 10 -3.42 -6.31 6.51
C GLN A 10 -2.13 -6.18 5.69
N ARG A 11 -2.10 -6.72 4.47
CA ARG A 11 -0.96 -6.54 3.56
C ARG A 11 -0.71 -5.07 3.21
N ALA A 12 -1.75 -4.26 2.99
CA ALA A 12 -1.62 -2.83 2.76
C ALA A 12 -1.06 -2.09 4.00
N LEU A 13 -1.46 -2.48 5.20
CA LEU A 13 -0.90 -1.95 6.45
C LEU A 13 0.57 -2.33 6.62
N ASP A 14 0.95 -3.58 6.32
CA ASP A 14 2.34 -4.03 6.36
C ASP A 14 3.23 -3.25 5.37
N LEU A 15 2.67 -2.87 4.22
CA LEU A 15 3.34 -2.00 3.26
C LEU A 15 3.50 -0.57 3.80
N ALA A 16 2.46 -0.01 4.42
CA ALA A 16 2.51 1.31 5.04
C ALA A 16 3.54 1.37 6.19
N ALA A 17 3.62 0.31 7.00
CA ALA A 17 4.50 0.22 8.16
C ALA A 17 5.99 0.42 7.80
N LYS A 18 6.40 0.07 6.57
CA LYS A 18 7.76 0.26 6.05
C LYS A 18 8.19 1.73 5.96
N ALA A 19 7.24 2.66 5.97
CA ALA A 19 7.47 4.09 5.83
C ALA A 19 7.27 4.89 7.12
N LEU A 20 6.93 4.24 8.23
CA LEU A 20 6.72 4.91 9.51
C LEU A 20 7.94 5.77 9.89
N GLY A 21 7.68 7.01 10.31
CA GLY A 21 8.72 7.99 10.66
C GLY A 21 9.45 8.63 9.47
N ARG A 22 9.12 8.28 8.22
CA ARG A 22 9.83 8.75 7.01
C ARG A 22 8.98 9.58 6.06
N THR A 23 7.67 9.67 6.31
CA THR A 23 6.71 10.31 5.39
C THR A 23 6.23 11.68 5.84
N SER A 24 6.52 12.12 7.07
CA SER A 24 6.07 13.42 7.60
C SER A 24 6.40 14.58 6.63
N PRO A 25 5.46 15.52 6.37
CA PRO A 25 4.15 15.69 7.00
C PRO A 25 3.04 14.76 6.49
N ASN A 26 3.33 13.96 5.46
CA ASN A 26 2.35 13.06 4.84
C ASN A 26 2.18 11.76 5.66
N PRO A 27 1.00 11.12 5.57
CA PRO A 27 0.76 9.84 6.24
C PRO A 27 1.60 8.71 5.63
N ALA A 28 1.86 7.69 6.43
CA ALA A 28 2.33 6.40 5.93
C ALA A 28 1.15 5.66 5.32
N VAL A 29 1.23 5.36 4.03
CA VAL A 29 0.14 4.73 3.25
C VAL A 29 0.71 3.55 2.48
N GLY A 30 -0.03 2.45 2.45
CA GLY A 30 0.22 1.28 1.61
C GLY A 30 -1.02 0.95 0.77
N ALA A 31 -0.81 0.35 -0.38
CA ALA A 31 -1.87 0.01 -1.34
C ALA A 31 -1.58 -1.33 -2.00
N VAL A 32 -2.64 -2.09 -2.23
CA VAL A 32 -2.62 -3.42 -2.87
C VAL A 32 -3.72 -3.43 -3.94
N ILE A 33 -3.39 -3.91 -5.14
CA ILE A 33 -4.36 -4.10 -6.23
C ILE A 33 -4.60 -5.60 -6.39
N VAL A 34 -5.87 -6.01 -6.31
CA VAL A 34 -6.27 -7.41 -6.37
C VAL A 34 -7.15 -7.66 -7.58
N ARG A 35 -6.88 -8.72 -8.33
CA ARG A 35 -7.71 -9.19 -9.44
C ARG A 35 -7.82 -10.71 -9.39
N GLY A 36 -9.05 -11.23 -9.33
CA GLY A 36 -9.29 -12.68 -9.27
C GLY A 36 -8.66 -13.35 -8.05
N GLY A 37 -8.70 -12.69 -6.89
CA GLY A 37 -8.11 -13.21 -5.64
C GLY A 37 -6.58 -13.19 -5.59
N ARG A 38 -5.92 -12.57 -6.57
CA ARG A 38 -4.45 -12.46 -6.65
C ARG A 38 -4.04 -11.00 -6.57
N VAL A 39 -2.99 -10.73 -5.81
CA VAL A 39 -2.33 -9.42 -5.82
C VAL A 39 -1.61 -9.26 -7.15
N ILE A 40 -1.92 -8.18 -7.85
CA ILE A 40 -1.33 -7.81 -9.15
C ILE A 40 -0.52 -6.52 -9.10
N GLY A 41 -0.51 -5.82 -7.97
CA GLY A 41 0.26 -4.59 -7.77
C GLY A 41 0.34 -4.23 -6.29
N GLU A 42 1.49 -3.71 -5.86
CA GLU A 42 1.77 -3.32 -4.47
C GLU A 42 2.61 -2.04 -4.39
N GLY A 43 2.23 -1.14 -3.49
CA GLY A 43 2.89 0.15 -3.33
C GLY A 43 2.81 0.68 -1.90
N PHE A 44 3.75 1.55 -1.54
CA PHE A 44 3.69 2.34 -0.32
C PHE A 44 4.33 3.70 -0.55
N HIS A 45 3.81 4.73 0.13
CA HIS A 45 4.35 6.07 0.06
C HIS A 45 5.69 6.13 0.81
N ARG A 46 6.80 6.33 0.08
CA ARG A 46 8.15 6.17 0.64
C ARG A 46 8.64 7.37 1.47
N ARG A 47 8.28 8.59 1.07
CA ARG A 47 8.62 9.87 1.73
C ARG A 47 7.79 11.01 1.14
N ALA A 48 7.66 12.12 1.87
CA ALA A 48 7.02 13.33 1.38
C ALA A 48 7.59 13.79 0.02
N GLY A 49 6.71 14.18 -0.91
CA GLY A 49 7.07 14.62 -2.26
C GLY A 49 7.36 13.51 -3.28
N LEU A 50 7.31 12.23 -2.89
CA LEU A 50 7.32 11.09 -3.82
C LEU A 50 5.90 10.64 -4.16
N PRO A 51 5.71 9.77 -5.18
CA PRO A 51 4.41 9.21 -5.51
C PRO A 51 3.68 8.61 -4.30
N HIS A 52 2.35 8.68 -4.33
CA HIS A 52 1.52 8.02 -3.33
C HIS A 52 1.52 6.50 -3.54
N ALA A 53 1.03 5.77 -2.53
CA ALA A 53 1.04 4.31 -2.53
C ALA A 53 0.27 3.71 -3.72
N GLU A 54 -0.83 4.34 -4.13
CA GLU A 54 -1.69 3.91 -5.23
C GLU A 54 -0.94 4.01 -6.56
N VAL A 55 -0.18 5.10 -6.77
CA VAL A 55 0.64 5.29 -7.97
C VAL A 55 1.75 4.24 -8.03
N GLU A 56 2.43 4.00 -6.91
CA GLU A 56 3.46 2.95 -6.80
C GLU A 56 2.88 1.55 -7.06
N ALA A 57 1.64 1.28 -6.63
CA ALA A 57 0.96 0.00 -6.84
C ALA A 57 0.48 -0.20 -8.28
N LEU A 58 0.14 0.88 -9.00
CA LEU A 58 -0.25 0.84 -10.41
C LEU A 58 0.94 0.71 -11.36
N GLN A 59 2.12 1.16 -10.94
CA GLN A 59 3.33 1.14 -11.76
C GLN A 59 4.15 -0.16 -11.68
N ARG A 60 3.77 -1.09 -10.81
CA ARG A 60 4.44 -2.39 -10.59
C ARG A 60 3.52 -3.53 -10.94
#